data_AF-A0A352VT87-F1
#
_entry.id   AF-A0A352VT87-F1
#
_cell.length_a   1.000
_cell.length_b   1.000
_cell.length_c   1.000
_cell.angle_alpha   90.00
_cell.angle_beta   90.00
_cell.angle_gamma   90.00
#
_symmetry.space_group_name_H-M   'P 1'
#
loop_
_entity.id
_entity.type
_entity.pdbx_description
1 polymer ?
#
loop_
_entity_poly.entity_id
_entity_poly.type
_entity_poly.pdbx_seq_one_letter_code
_entity_poly.pdbx_strand_id
1 'polypeptide(L)'
;MSQLNERIGHMLEKELRANPKAATADLQKKAAKITKGVAEMSLRSFHGTYVGAVKRRISGKKGGRRKASVKKSGQRAHSGAQATAGLRGRINSMIEREIQDAHKSFNGALDKALRRARKLDRIEDFEKIHEVLTEATGML
;
A
#
# COMPACT_ATOMS: atom_id res chain seq x y z
N MET A 1 7.83 -27.79 -11.38
CA MET A 1 6.73 -26.85 -11.65
C MET A 1 5.43 -27.67 -11.65
N SER A 2 4.34 -27.18 -11.07
CA SER A 2 3.07 -27.93 -11.12
C SER A 2 2.53 -27.96 -12.55
N GLN A 3 1.98 -29.10 -13.00
CA GLN A 3 1.43 -29.27 -14.35
C GLN A 3 0.36 -28.20 -14.69
N LEU A 4 -0.36 -27.70 -13.69
CA LEU A 4 -1.33 -26.61 -13.83
C LEU A 4 -0.68 -25.28 -14.24
N ASN A 5 0.48 -24.95 -13.67
CA ASN A 5 1.20 -23.71 -13.99
C ASN A 5 1.74 -23.73 -15.42
N GLU A 6 2.15 -24.90 -15.90
CA GLU A 6 2.58 -25.10 -17.29
C GLU A 6 1.41 -24.94 -18.26
N ARG A 7 0.24 -25.48 -17.92
CA ARG A 7 -0.98 -25.33 -18.72
C ARG A 7 -1.46 -23.87 -18.82
N ILE A 8 -1.40 -23.13 -17.71
CA ILE A 8 -1.67 -21.68 -17.70
C ILE A 8 -0.64 -20.93 -18.56
N GLY A 9 0.65 -21.27 -18.42
CA GLY A 9 1.72 -20.68 -19.22
C GLY A 9 1.51 -20.87 -20.73
N HIS A 10 1.21 -22.09 -21.18
CA HIS A 10 0.95 -22.38 -22.60
C HIS A 10 -0.28 -21.64 -23.14
N MET A 11 -1.35 -21.57 -22.36
CA MET A 11 -2.56 -20.82 -22.76
C MET A 11 -2.23 -19.34 -22.93
N LEU A 12 -1.56 -18.73 -21.96
CA LEU A 12 -1.13 -17.34 -22.02
C LEU A 12 -0.14 -17.07 -23.15
N GLU A 13 0.73 -18.02 -23.45
CA GLU A 13 1.67 -17.90 -24.56
C GLU A 13 0.95 -17.84 -25.91
N LYS A 14 -0.07 -18.69 -26.11
CA LYS A 14 -0.91 -18.65 -27.32
C LYS A 14 -1.63 -17.30 -27.45
N GLU A 15 -2.18 -16.80 -26.35
CA GLU A 15 -2.91 -15.52 -26.33
C GLU A 15 -1.99 -14.32 -26.57
N LEU A 16 -0.83 -14.29 -25.92
CA LEU A 16 0.11 -13.17 -26.01
C LEU A 16 0.88 -13.17 -27.33
N ARG A 17 1.05 -14.32 -27.98
CA ARG A 17 1.56 -14.40 -29.35
C ARG A 17 0.55 -13.85 -30.36
N ALA A 18 -0.73 -14.15 -30.19
CA ALA A 18 -1.78 -13.61 -31.04
C ALA A 18 -2.00 -12.11 -30.80
N ASN A 19 -2.04 -11.69 -29.52
CA ASN A 19 -2.30 -10.32 -29.08
C ASN A 19 -1.29 -9.87 -28.01
N PRO A 20 -0.16 -9.25 -28.39
CA PRO A 20 0.88 -8.84 -27.45
C PRO A 20 0.44 -7.79 -26.42
N LYS A 21 -0.62 -7.03 -26.75
CA LYS A 21 -1.19 -5.95 -25.93
C LYS A 21 -2.45 -6.37 -25.16
N ALA A 22 -2.77 -7.67 -25.11
CA ALA A 22 -3.94 -8.16 -24.38
C ALA A 22 -3.97 -7.65 -22.93
N ALA A 23 -5.15 -7.19 -22.49
CA ALA A 23 -5.34 -6.69 -21.14
C ALA A 23 -5.12 -7.83 -20.13
N THR A 24 -4.42 -7.51 -19.03
CA THR A 24 -4.09 -8.50 -18.00
C THR A 24 -5.35 -9.10 -17.36
N ALA A 25 -6.43 -8.30 -17.27
CA ALA A 25 -7.72 -8.75 -16.75
C ALA A 25 -8.36 -9.84 -17.63
N ASP A 26 -8.27 -9.73 -18.96
CA ASP A 26 -8.84 -10.72 -19.88
C ASP A 26 -8.05 -12.02 -19.86
N LEU A 27 -6.72 -11.92 -19.76
CA LEU A 27 -5.83 -13.06 -19.57
C LEU A 27 -6.12 -13.78 -18.25
N GLN A 28 -6.40 -13.03 -17.18
CA GLN A 28 -6.75 -13.61 -15.88
C GLN A 28 -8.11 -14.33 -15.93
N LYS A 29 -9.13 -13.73 -16.55
CA LYS A 29 -10.46 -14.36 -16.72
C LYS A 29 -10.36 -15.71 -17.43
N LYS A 30 -9.49 -15.83 -18.43
CA LYS A 30 -9.28 -17.09 -19.15
C LYS A 30 -8.45 -18.09 -18.35
N ALA A 31 -7.45 -17.64 -17.61
CA ALA A 31 -6.67 -18.49 -16.70
C ALA A 31 -7.50 -18.98 -15.50
N ALA A 32 -8.44 -18.19 -15.01
CA ALA A 32 -9.38 -18.55 -13.95
C ALA A 32 -10.28 -19.75 -14.32
N LYS A 33 -10.52 -19.98 -15.62
CA LYS A 33 -11.25 -21.17 -16.10
C LYS A 33 -10.45 -22.47 -15.89
N ILE A 34 -9.13 -22.38 -15.73
CA ILE A 34 -8.24 -23.53 -15.52
C ILE A 34 -8.12 -23.84 -14.02
N THR A 35 -7.94 -22.82 -13.19
CA THR A 35 -7.80 -22.97 -11.73
C THR A 35 -8.45 -21.81 -10.97
N LYS A 36 -9.22 -22.14 -9.93
CA LYS A 36 -9.86 -21.16 -9.04
C LYS A 36 -8.84 -20.27 -8.33
N GLY A 37 -7.68 -20.82 -7.96
CA GLY A 37 -6.61 -20.07 -7.31
C GLY A 37 -6.05 -18.90 -8.12
N VAL A 38 -6.19 -18.90 -9.45
CA VAL A 38 -5.81 -17.74 -10.29
C VAL A 38 -6.86 -16.64 -10.26
N ALA A 39 -8.14 -16.99 -10.04
CA ALA A 39 -9.22 -16.02 -9.91
C ALA A 39 -9.07 -15.17 -8.64
N GLU A 40 -8.56 -15.77 -7.56
CA GLU A 40 -8.35 -15.12 -6.26
C GLU A 40 -7.12 -14.20 -6.23
N MET A 41 -6.23 -14.28 -7.23
CA MET A 41 -5.03 -13.44 -7.29
C MET A 41 -5.37 -12.00 -7.67
N SER A 42 -4.62 -11.04 -7.11
CA SER A 42 -4.63 -9.67 -7.65
C SER A 42 -4.06 -9.64 -9.08
N LEU A 43 -4.54 -8.71 -9.91
CA LEU A 43 -4.04 -8.49 -11.28
C LEU A 43 -2.52 -8.29 -11.31
N ARG A 44 -1.97 -7.60 -10.31
CA ARG A 44 -0.53 -7.34 -10.18
C ARG A 44 0.24 -8.62 -9.91
N SER A 45 -0.25 -9.46 -9.00
CA SER A 45 0.34 -10.76 -8.68
C SER A 45 0.27 -11.71 -9.87
N PHE A 46 -0.88 -11.78 -10.54
CA PHE A 46 -1.06 -12.59 -11.74
C PHE A 46 -0.11 -12.16 -12.87
N HIS A 47 0.02 -10.85 -13.10
CA HIS A 47 0.95 -10.33 -14.09
C HIS A 47 2.41 -10.69 -13.76
N GLY A 48 2.83 -10.51 -12.50
CA GLY A 48 4.20 -10.80 -12.08
C GLY A 48 4.58 -12.28 -12.22
N THR A 49 3.67 -13.17 -11.83
CA THR A 49 3.91 -14.61 -11.80
C THR A 49 3.85 -15.24 -13.19
N TYR A 50 2.80 -14.93 -13.97
CA TYR A 50 2.53 -15.62 -15.24
C TYR A 50 2.83 -14.75 -16.46
N VAL A 51 2.13 -13.62 -16.61
CA VAL A 51 2.17 -12.80 -17.83
C VAL A 51 3.57 -12.27 -18.12
N GLY A 52 4.25 -11.75 -17.10
CA GLY A 52 5.61 -11.22 -17.21
C GLY A 52 6.63 -12.31 -17.54
N ALA A 53 6.45 -13.53 -17.00
CA ALA A 53 7.30 -14.66 -17.35
C ALA A 53 7.12 -15.06 -18.82
N VAL A 54 5.87 -15.15 -19.30
CA VAL A 54 5.56 -15.50 -20.69
C VAL A 54 6.04 -14.41 -21.66
N LYS A 55 5.79 -13.13 -21.38
CA LYS A 55 6.30 -12.01 -22.21
C LYS A 55 7.84 -12.02 -22.34
N ARG A 56 8.55 -12.38 -21.27
CA ARG A 56 10.02 -12.53 -21.29
C ARG A 56 10.48 -13.71 -22.16
N ARG A 57 9.75 -14.83 -22.14
CA ARG A 57 10.02 -15.97 -23.03
C ARG A 57 9.77 -15.61 -24.50
N ILE A 58 8.61 -15.02 -24.80
CA ILE A 58 8.23 -14.63 -26.17
C ILE A 58 9.19 -13.60 -26.75
N SER A 59 9.56 -12.57 -25.98
CA SER A 59 10.46 -11.52 -26.46
C SER A 59 11.90 -11.99 -26.67
N GLY A 60 12.24 -13.24 -26.32
CA GLY A 60 13.62 -13.75 -26.36
C GLY A 60 14.58 -12.99 -25.43
N LYS A 61 14.07 -12.02 -24.67
CA LYS A 61 14.84 -11.15 -23.80
C LYS A 61 15.11 -11.92 -22.52
N LYS A 62 16.06 -12.86 -22.61
CA LYS A 62 16.73 -13.44 -21.45
C LYS A 62 17.19 -12.24 -20.64
N GLY A 63 16.62 -12.07 -19.44
CA GLY A 63 17.03 -11.01 -18.54
C GLY A 63 18.50 -11.20 -18.27
N GLY A 64 19.34 -10.53 -19.05
CA GLY A 64 20.76 -10.48 -18.80
C GLY A 64 20.86 -9.89 -17.42
N ARG A 65 21.24 -10.71 -16.43
CA ARG A 65 21.87 -10.20 -15.22
C ARG A 65 23.07 -9.46 -15.76
N ARG A 66 22.93 -8.15 -15.98
CA ARG A 66 24.07 -7.27 -16.20
C ARG A 66 24.92 -7.54 -14.98
N LYS A 67 26.01 -8.31 -15.14
CA LYS A 67 27.09 -8.27 -14.15
C LYS A 67 27.47 -6.80 -14.17
N ALA A 68 27.09 -6.09 -13.12
CA ALA A 68 27.55 -4.74 -12.93
C ALA A 68 29.07 -4.86 -12.84
N SER A 69 29.75 -4.60 -13.96
CA SER A 69 31.15 -4.21 -13.89
C SER A 69 31.10 -2.91 -13.11
N VAL A 70 31.58 -2.98 -11.88
CA VAL A 70 31.77 -1.81 -11.02
C VAL A 70 32.87 -0.98 -11.67
N LYS A 71 32.52 -0.22 -12.72
CA LYS A 71 33.32 0.89 -13.18
C LYS A 71 32.90 2.10 -12.36
N LYS A 72 33.73 2.34 -11.36
CA LYS A 72 33.84 3.54 -10.54
C LYS A 72 33.81 4.77 -11.46
N SER A 73 32.62 5.34 -11.64
CA SER A 73 32.40 6.74 -12.00
C SER A 73 31.16 7.11 -11.18
N GLY A 74 31.31 7.74 -10.02
CA GLY A 74 31.86 9.08 -9.91
C GLY A 74 30.77 10.04 -10.40
N GLN A 75 29.87 10.40 -9.49
CA GLN A 75 28.88 11.49 -9.61
C GLN A 75 27.76 11.27 -10.64
N ARG A 76 26.58 10.82 -10.18
CA ARG A 76 25.21 11.30 -10.59
C ARG A 76 24.02 10.40 -10.23
N ALA A 77 24.20 9.34 -9.44
CA ALA A 77 23.07 8.44 -9.08
C ALA A 77 22.57 8.52 -7.62
N HIS A 78 23.10 9.43 -6.79
CA HIS A 78 22.70 9.53 -5.37
C HIS A 78 21.51 10.46 -5.10
N SER A 79 21.08 11.30 -6.04
CA SER A 79 20.04 12.30 -5.77
C SER A 79 18.62 11.73 -5.71
N GLY A 80 18.29 10.68 -6.48
CA GLY A 80 16.91 10.17 -6.54
C GLY A 80 16.47 9.36 -5.31
N ALA A 81 17.30 8.42 -4.87
CA ALA A 81 16.96 7.55 -3.74
C ALA A 81 17.03 8.28 -2.39
N GLN A 82 18.02 9.16 -2.18
CA GLN A 82 18.10 10.00 -0.98
C GLN A 82 17.02 11.07 -0.93
N ALA A 83 16.60 11.65 -2.08
CA ALA A 83 15.48 12.60 -2.10
C ALA A 83 14.16 11.94 -1.66
N THR A 84 13.88 10.71 -2.11
CA THR A 84 12.65 10.00 -1.70
C THR A 84 12.69 9.49 -0.27
N ALA A 85 13.87 9.09 0.24
CA ALA A 85 14.05 8.70 1.64
C ALA A 85 13.90 9.92 2.58
N GLY A 86 14.46 11.07 2.20
CA GLY A 86 14.29 12.32 2.93
C GLY A 86 12.84 12.84 2.92
N LEU A 87 12.13 12.66 1.79
CA LEU A 87 10.71 13.02 1.70
C LEU A 87 9.84 12.12 2.57
N ARG A 88 10.05 10.80 2.56
CA ARG A 88 9.33 9.86 3.43
C ARG A 88 9.59 10.14 4.91
N GLY A 89 10.85 10.43 5.29
CA GLY A 89 11.19 10.81 6.65
C GLY A 89 10.49 12.10 7.09
N ARG A 90 10.43 13.11 6.21
CA ARG A 90 9.70 14.37 6.47
C ARG A 90 8.20 14.13 6.66
N ILE A 91 7.57 13.36 5.77
CA ILE A 91 6.14 13.03 5.86
C ILE A 91 5.85 12.30 7.17
N ASN A 92 6.64 11.30 7.56
CA ASN A 92 6.46 10.61 8.83
C ASN A 92 6.61 11.57 10.03
N SER A 93 7.61 12.45 10.01
CA SER A 93 7.81 13.43 11.10
C SER A 93 6.73 14.51 11.18
N MET A 94 6.00 14.75 10.10
CA MET A 94 4.85 15.66 10.08
C MET A 94 3.63 14.97 10.68
N ILE A 95 3.35 13.74 10.25
CA ILE A 95 2.26 12.92 10.78
C ILE A 95 2.44 12.69 12.28
N GLU A 96 3.65 12.36 12.74
CA GLU A 96 3.94 12.18 14.16
C GLU A 96 3.72 13.46 14.98
N ARG A 97 4.08 14.62 14.43
CA ARG A 97 3.82 15.91 15.08
C ARG A 97 2.34 16.22 15.17
N GLU A 98 1.61 16.00 14.09
CA GLU A 98 0.17 16.27 14.03
C GLU A 98 -0.61 15.35 14.98
N ILE A 99 -0.22 14.07 15.10
CA ILE A 99 -0.76 13.14 16.10
C ILE A 99 -0.43 13.61 17.53
N GLN A 100 0.80 14.06 17.79
CA GLN A 100 1.20 14.55 19.11
C GLN A 100 0.45 15.84 19.50
N ASP A 101 0.26 16.76 18.56
CA ASP A 101 -0.46 18.01 18.80
C ASP A 101 -1.96 17.74 19.00
N ALA A 102 -2.54 16.82 18.24
CA ALA A 102 -3.90 16.34 18.46
C ALA A 102 -4.06 15.73 19.87
N HIS A 103 -3.16 14.83 20.27
CA HIS A 103 -3.18 14.23 21.62
C HIS A 103 -3.01 15.27 22.73
N LYS A 104 -2.11 16.26 22.56
CA LYS A 104 -1.95 17.35 23.53
C LYS A 104 -3.21 18.21 23.63
N SER A 105 -3.83 18.55 22.50
CA SER A 105 -5.05 19.36 22.49
C SER A 105 -6.21 18.62 23.16
N PHE A 106 -6.36 17.31 22.88
CA PHE A 106 -7.38 16.45 23.46
C PHE A 106 -7.19 16.29 24.96
N ASN A 107 -5.97 15.99 25.42
CA ASN A 107 -5.68 15.89 26.84
C ASN A 107 -5.88 17.23 27.56
N GLY A 108 -5.52 18.35 26.93
CA GLY A 108 -5.79 19.69 27.47
C GLY A 108 -7.29 20.01 27.58
N ALA A 109 -8.09 19.60 26.58
CA ALA A 109 -9.54 19.74 26.60
C ALA A 109 -10.18 18.87 27.69
N LEU A 110 -9.73 17.62 27.83
CA LEU A 110 -10.15 16.71 28.90
C LEU A 110 -9.81 17.25 30.28
N ASP A 111 -8.58 17.73 30.50
CA ASP A 111 -8.18 18.33 31.77
C ASP A 111 -9.03 19.55 32.12
N LYS A 112 -9.40 20.35 31.11
CA LYS A 112 -10.28 21.52 31.30
C LYS A 112 -11.72 21.10 31.63
N ALA A 113 -12.24 20.08 30.96
CA ALA A 113 -13.55 19.50 31.23
C ALA A 113 -13.60 18.87 32.62
N LEU A 114 -12.59 18.08 33.00
CA LEU A 114 -12.47 17.47 34.33
C LEU A 114 -12.33 18.51 35.45
N ARG A 115 -11.59 19.60 35.23
CA ARG A 115 -11.52 20.72 36.18
C ARG A 115 -12.85 21.45 36.33
N ARG A 116 -13.64 21.58 35.25
CA ARG A 116 -15.00 22.14 35.30
C ARG A 116 -15.96 21.20 36.02
N ALA A 117 -15.91 19.91 35.71
CA ALA A 117 -16.71 18.88 36.39
C ALA A 117 -16.39 18.80 37.88
N ARG A 118 -15.12 18.92 38.29
CA ARG A 118 -14.74 18.98 39.72
C ARG A 118 -15.22 20.25 40.44
N LYS A 119 -15.54 21.33 39.73
CA LYS A 119 -16.16 22.54 40.32
C LYS A 119 -17.68 22.40 40.45
N LEU A 120 -18.29 21.46 39.71
CA LEU A 120 -19.67 21.07 39.86
C LEU A 120 -19.73 20.02 40.99
N ASP A 121 -19.76 20.50 42.23
CA ASP A 121 -19.61 19.70 43.45
C ASP A 121 -20.83 18.82 43.79
N ARG A 122 -21.57 18.32 42.78
CA ARG A 122 -22.66 17.35 42.96
C ARG A 122 -22.66 16.34 41.83
N ILE A 123 -22.51 15.09 42.23
CA ILE A 123 -22.46 13.85 41.40
C ILE A 123 -23.81 13.55 40.70
N GLU A 124 -24.76 14.49 40.64
CA GLU A 124 -26.11 14.24 40.13
C GLU A 124 -26.27 14.51 38.62
N ASP A 125 -25.37 15.25 37.97
CA ASP A 125 -25.54 15.64 36.56
C ASP A 125 -24.54 14.95 35.62
N PHE A 126 -24.57 13.61 35.58
CA PHE A 126 -23.80 12.84 34.58
C PHE A 126 -24.12 13.25 33.13
N GLU A 127 -25.36 13.67 32.86
CA GLU A 127 -25.78 14.19 31.55
C GLU A 127 -25.04 15.48 31.17
N LYS A 128 -24.83 16.40 32.12
CA LYS A 128 -24.07 17.65 31.85
C LYS A 128 -22.58 17.39 31.69
N ILE A 129 -22.03 16.40 32.39
CA ILE A 129 -20.63 16.00 32.21
C ILE A 129 -20.43 15.39 30.81
N HIS A 130 -21.38 14.56 30.37
CA HIS A 130 -21.37 14.00 29.01
C HIS A 130 -21.47 15.10 27.95
N GLU A 131 -22.43 16.03 28.09
CA GLU A 131 -22.61 17.17 27.19
C GLU A 131 -21.34 18.03 27.06
N VAL A 132 -20.70 18.38 28.18
CA VAL A 132 -19.46 19.17 28.19
C VAL A 132 -18.28 18.42 27.54
N LEU A 133 -18.21 17.09 27.68
CA LEU A 133 -17.17 16.28 27.05
C LEU A 133 -17.42 16.15 25.54
N THR A 134 -18.67 15.98 25.12
CA THR A 134 -19.09 15.95 23.71
C THR A 134 -18.77 17.28 23.03
N GLU A 135 -19.08 18.42 23.66
CA GLU A 135 -18.72 19.76 23.16
C GLU A 135 -17.20 19.97 23.11
N ALA A 136 -16.46 19.54 24.14
CA ALA A 136 -15.01 19.74 24.21
C ALA A 136 -14.22 18.86 23.22
N THR A 137 -14.78 17.71 22.82
CA THR A 137 -14.15 16.77 21.88
C THR A 137 -14.66 16.92 20.44
N GLY A 138 -15.73 17.69 20.23
CA GLY A 138 -16.31 17.95 18.90
C GLY A 138 -16.90 16.70 18.23
N MET A 139 -17.13 15.63 19.00
CA MET A 139 -17.76 14.40 18.50
C MET A 139 -19.28 14.52 18.62
N LEU A 140 -19.95 14.94 17.54
CA LEU A 140 -21.38 14.73 17.33
C LEU A 140 -21.64 13.32 16.79
#